data_AF-A0AAW4VPK2-F1
#
_entry.id   AF-A0AAW4VPK2-F1
#
_cell.length_a   1.000
_cell.length_b   1.000
_cell.length_c   1.000
_cell.angle_alpha   90.00
_cell.angle_beta   90.00
_cell.angle_gamma   90.00
#
_symmetry.space_group_name_H-M   'P 1'
#
loop_
_entity.id
_entity.type
_entity.pdbx_description
1 polymer ?
#
loop_
_entity_poly.entity_id
_entity_poly.type
_entity_poly.pdbx_seq_one_letter_code
_entity_poly.pdbx_strand_id
1 'polypeptide(L)'
;MTVGEKIRKFRINQGYTQKELAIMSGLSESAIRNYELGNRFPSSEQLEKIANSLKISPYAMSDPNFDTYVSVMHALFALEDQYGLHAYRDESGVPQLMFKDKGHDSLNMLDHIGAWADMYQKFRNEEITEKEYLDWKSQFPND
;
A
#
# COMPACT_ATOMS: atom_id res chain seq x y z
N MET A 1 9.15 -6.21 0.48
CA MET A 1 9.38 -6.07 -0.98
C MET A 1 9.85 -4.66 -1.18
N THR A 2 11.11 -4.47 -1.57
CA THR A 2 11.68 -3.12 -1.70
C THR A 2 10.90 -2.28 -2.71
N VAL A 3 11.01 -0.96 -2.63
CA VAL A 3 10.38 -0.03 -3.58
C VAL A 3 10.68 -0.42 -5.04
N GLY A 4 11.93 -0.80 -5.33
CA GLY A 4 12.35 -1.27 -6.66
C GLY A 4 11.62 -2.53 -7.14
N GLU A 5 11.47 -3.51 -6.25
CA GLU A 5 10.72 -4.74 -6.53
C GLU A 5 9.23 -4.44 -6.77
N LYS A 6 8.63 -3.49 -6.04
CA LYS A 6 7.24 -3.06 -6.26
C LYS A 6 7.07 -2.43 -7.65
N ILE A 7 7.95 -1.48 -8.01
CA ILE A 7 7.95 -0.83 -9.33
C ILE A 7 7.98 -1.90 -10.43
N ARG A 8 8.92 -2.84 -10.33
CA ARG A 8 9.06 -3.94 -11.30
C ARG A 8 7.80 -4.81 -11.36
N LYS A 9 7.27 -5.23 -10.21
CA LYS A 9 6.09 -6.09 -10.11
C LYS A 9 4.89 -5.45 -10.80
N PHE A 10 4.57 -4.21 -10.44
CA PHE A 10 3.41 -3.51 -10.99
C PHE A 10 3.55 -3.21 -12.48
N ARG A 11 4.74 -2.81 -12.92
CA ARG A 11 5.03 -2.62 -14.34
C ARG A 11 4.76 -3.90 -15.14
N ILE A 12 5.27 -5.04 -14.68
CA ILE A 12 5.08 -6.34 -15.35
C ILE A 12 3.61 -6.77 -15.32
N ASN A 13 2.90 -6.59 -14.19
CA ASN A 13 1.49 -6.93 -14.07
C ASN A 13 0.59 -6.20 -15.07
N GLN A 14 0.96 -4.95 -15.42
CA GLN A 14 0.26 -4.14 -16.42
C GLN A 14 0.80 -4.34 -17.85
N GLY A 15 1.81 -5.20 -18.04
CA GLY A 15 2.35 -5.55 -19.36
C GLY A 15 3.32 -4.52 -19.95
N TYR A 16 3.82 -3.56 -19.17
CA TYR A 16 4.71 -2.52 -19.65
C TYR A 16 6.19 -2.94 -19.64
N THR A 17 6.95 -2.46 -20.61
CA THR A 17 8.42 -2.47 -20.64
C THR A 17 9.00 -1.34 -19.79
N GLN A 18 10.28 -1.44 -19.41
CA GLN A 18 10.96 -0.35 -18.67
C GLN A 18 10.95 0.96 -19.46
N LYS A 19 11.05 0.88 -20.80
CA LYS A 19 10.98 2.01 -21.72
C LYS A 19 9.59 2.66 -21.72
N GLU A 20 8.53 1.87 -21.78
CA GLU A 20 7.15 2.40 -21.73
C GLU A 20 6.87 3.09 -20.41
N LEU A 21 7.24 2.48 -19.27
CA LEU A 21 7.08 3.12 -17.97
C LEU A 21 7.88 4.42 -17.86
N ALA A 22 9.10 4.47 -18.41
CA ALA A 22 9.92 5.67 -18.44
C ALA A 22 9.23 6.81 -19.22
N ILE A 23 8.66 6.51 -20.40
CA ILE A 23 7.91 7.47 -21.20
C ILE A 23 6.68 7.97 -20.44
N MET A 24 5.90 7.07 -19.85
CA MET A 24 4.68 7.41 -19.12
C MET A 24 4.95 8.28 -17.87
N SER A 25 6.09 8.07 -17.21
CA SER A 25 6.48 8.79 -15.98
C SER A 25 7.35 10.02 -16.22
N GLY A 26 7.71 10.31 -17.47
CA GLY A 26 8.62 11.41 -17.80
C GLY A 26 10.04 11.22 -17.24
N LEU A 27 10.46 9.97 -17.04
CA LEU A 27 11.78 9.59 -16.54
C LEU A 27 12.61 8.94 -17.65
N SER A 28 13.90 8.71 -17.39
CA SER A 28 14.73 7.93 -18.31
C SER A 28 14.59 6.42 -18.05
N GLU A 29 14.69 5.61 -19.10
CA GLU A 29 14.71 4.14 -18.98
C GLU A 29 15.83 3.66 -18.04
N SER A 30 16.98 4.34 -18.08
CA SER A 30 18.09 4.06 -17.16
C SER A 30 17.73 4.37 -15.69
N ALA A 31 16.90 5.37 -15.42
CA ALA A 31 16.42 5.64 -14.06
C ALA A 31 15.51 4.51 -13.58
N ILE A 32 14.50 4.14 -14.37
CA ILE A 32 13.59 3.02 -14.06
C ILE A 32 14.37 1.74 -13.79
N ARG A 33 15.34 1.39 -14.66
CA ARG A 33 16.18 0.20 -14.47
C ARG A 33 16.96 0.25 -13.15
N ASN A 34 17.55 1.39 -12.80
CA ASN A 34 18.32 1.53 -11.56
C ASN A 34 17.43 1.43 -10.31
N TYR A 35 16.19 1.94 -10.37
CA TYR A 35 15.24 1.79 -9.28
C TYR A 35 14.80 0.33 -9.13
N GLU A 36 14.45 -0.34 -10.22
CA GLU A 36 14.03 -1.76 -10.19
C GLU A 36 15.14 -2.72 -9.71
N LEU A 37 16.40 -2.36 -9.94
CA LEU A 37 17.56 -3.12 -9.45
C LEU A 37 17.95 -2.75 -8.01
N GLY A 38 17.35 -1.72 -7.40
CA GLY A 38 17.73 -1.23 -6.08
C GLY A 38 19.04 -0.45 -6.04
N ASN A 39 19.63 -0.11 -7.19
CA ASN A 39 20.90 0.64 -7.26
C ASN A 39 20.75 2.09 -6.82
N ARG A 40 19.54 2.64 -6.95
CA ARG A 40 19.18 4.00 -6.52
C ARG A 40 17.78 3.99 -5.92
N PHE A 41 17.52 4.92 -5.03
CA PHE A 41 16.17 5.19 -4.52
C PHE A 41 15.56 6.38 -5.28
N PRO A 42 14.32 6.28 -5.76
CA PRO A 42 13.61 7.43 -6.33
C PRO A 42 13.31 8.45 -5.23
N SER A 43 13.37 9.74 -5.55
CA SER A 43 12.82 10.78 -4.67
C SER A 43 11.30 10.64 -4.57
N SER A 44 10.67 11.28 -3.58
CA SER A 44 9.20 11.26 -3.44
C SER A 44 8.48 11.74 -4.71
N GLU A 45 8.98 12.80 -5.36
CA GLU A 45 8.43 13.31 -6.63
C GLU A 45 8.57 12.27 -7.77
N GLN A 46 9.71 11.58 -7.85
CA GLN A 46 9.92 10.54 -8.85
C GLN A 46 9.03 9.33 -8.59
N LEU A 47 8.87 8.95 -7.33
CA LEU A 47 8.01 7.85 -6.91
C LEU A 47 6.55 8.15 -7.26
N GLU A 48 6.10 9.38 -7.02
CA GLU A 48 4.77 9.86 -7.36
C GLU A 48 4.51 9.84 -8.86
N LYS A 49 5.46 10.29 -9.69
CA LYS A 49 5.36 10.19 -11.16
C LYS A 49 5.19 8.75 -11.61
N ILE A 50 6.01 7.82 -11.11
CA ILE A 50 5.93 6.40 -11.48
C ILE A 50 4.60 5.80 -11.02
N ALA A 51 4.17 6.10 -9.79
CA ALA A 51 2.91 5.62 -9.22
C ALA A 51 1.70 6.10 -10.04
N ASN A 52 1.63 7.40 -10.34
CA ASN A 52 0.57 7.99 -11.16
C ASN A 52 0.52 7.39 -12.57
N SER A 53 1.68 7.16 -13.22
CA SER A 53 1.74 6.50 -14.52
C SER A 53 1.18 5.08 -14.50
N LEU A 54 1.42 4.36 -13.40
CA LEU A 54 0.89 3.01 -13.20
C LEU A 54 -0.56 3.04 -12.65
N LYS A 55 -1.16 4.21 -12.43
CA LYS A 55 -2.46 4.35 -11.74
C LYS A 55 -2.48 3.62 -10.40
N ILE A 56 -1.37 3.73 -9.68
CA ILE A 56 -1.14 3.15 -8.37
C ILE A 56 -0.89 4.31 -7.41
N SER A 57 -1.37 4.14 -6.18
CA SER A 57 -1.10 5.10 -5.12
C SER A 57 0.40 5.20 -4.80
N PRO A 58 0.97 6.43 -4.73
CA PRO A 58 2.35 6.63 -4.29
C PRO A 58 2.64 5.98 -2.93
N TYR A 59 1.63 5.86 -2.07
CA TYR A 59 1.72 5.20 -0.77
C TYR A 59 1.88 3.68 -0.88
N ALA A 60 1.26 3.04 -1.87
CA ALA A 60 1.45 1.62 -2.14
C ALA A 60 2.88 1.32 -2.65
N MET A 61 3.52 2.32 -3.27
CA MET A 61 4.90 2.28 -3.74
C MET A 61 5.91 2.57 -2.63
N SER A 62 5.63 3.52 -1.72
CA SER A 62 6.46 3.78 -0.54
C SER A 62 6.34 2.63 0.44
N ASP A 63 7.44 2.00 0.85
CA ASP A 63 7.41 1.05 1.97
C ASP A 63 7.62 1.84 3.26
N PRO A 64 6.68 1.81 4.23
CA PRO A 64 7.06 2.10 5.60
C PRO A 64 8.05 1.01 6.02
N ASN A 65 9.22 1.38 6.52
CA ASN A 65 10.19 0.39 6.97
C ASN A 65 9.62 -0.36 8.20
N PHE A 66 9.24 -1.62 8.00
CA PHE A 66 8.75 -2.55 9.01
C PHE A 66 9.67 -3.77 9.17
N ASP A 67 10.99 -3.59 9.04
CA ASP A 67 11.99 -4.67 9.05
C ASP A 67 11.98 -5.51 10.34
N THR A 68 11.35 -5.01 11.42
CA THR A 68 11.21 -5.72 12.70
C THR A 68 9.78 -5.66 13.25
N TYR A 69 9.42 -6.64 14.09
CA TYR A 69 8.15 -6.57 14.84
C TYR A 69 8.08 -5.32 15.75
N VAL A 70 9.23 -4.83 16.21
CA VAL A 70 9.34 -3.59 17.00
C VAL A 70 8.91 -2.38 16.18
N SER A 71 9.39 -2.24 14.94
CA SER A 71 8.95 -1.17 14.03
C SER A 71 7.45 -1.25 13.71
N VAL A 72 6.89 -2.46 13.59
CA VAL A 72 5.44 -2.64 13.42
C VAL A 72 4.69 -2.15 14.66
N MET A 73 5.11 -2.56 15.87
CA MET A 73 4.47 -2.13 17.11
C MET A 73 4.49 -0.61 17.29
N HIS A 74 5.62 0.04 16.99
CA HIS A 74 5.69 1.51 17.06
C HIS A 74 4.77 2.20 16.06
N ALA A 75 4.53 1.62 14.89
CA ALA A 75 3.52 2.14 13.97
C ALA A 75 2.09 1.91 14.48
N LEU A 76 1.80 0.77 15.10
CA LEU A 76 0.49 0.56 15.75
C LEU A 76 0.25 1.58 16.87
N PHE A 77 1.26 1.94 17.66
CA PHE A 77 1.15 3.00 18.67
C PHE A 77 0.91 4.37 18.04
N ALA A 78 1.61 4.70 16.95
CA ALA A 78 1.35 5.94 16.21
C ALA A 78 -0.09 6.00 15.66
N LEU A 79 -0.64 4.87 15.19
CA LEU A 79 -2.04 4.78 14.77
C LEU A 79 -3.04 4.93 15.92
N GLU A 80 -2.69 4.50 17.14
CA GLU A 80 -3.53 4.71 18.33
C GLU A 80 -3.65 6.19 18.67
N ASP A 81 -2.51 6.89 18.67
CA ASP A 81 -2.41 8.31 18.97
C ASP A 81 -3.08 9.17 17.91
N GLN A 82 -2.85 8.88 16.63
CA GLN A 82 -3.24 9.75 15.52
C GLN A 82 -4.61 9.42 14.91
N TYR A 83 -4.98 8.14 14.86
CA TYR A 83 -6.16 7.66 14.11
C TYR A 83 -7.14 6.86 14.97
N GLY A 84 -6.87 6.68 16.27
CA GLY A 84 -7.79 6.01 17.19
C GLY A 84 -7.84 4.49 17.08
N LEU A 85 -6.77 3.86 16.59
CA LEU A 85 -6.57 2.43 16.73
C LEU A 85 -6.46 2.03 18.21
N HIS A 86 -7.08 0.95 18.62
CA HIS A 86 -6.97 0.43 19.98
C HIS A 86 -6.86 -1.09 19.99
N ALA A 87 -6.03 -1.60 20.88
CA ALA A 87 -5.95 -3.02 21.18
C ALA A 87 -6.90 -3.41 22.31
N TYR A 88 -7.62 -4.50 22.14
CA TYR A 88 -8.48 -5.10 23.16
C TYR A 88 -8.43 -6.62 23.05
N ARG A 89 -9.11 -7.31 23.96
CA ARG A 89 -9.31 -8.76 23.88
C ARG A 89 -10.80 -9.02 23.73
N ASP A 90 -11.15 -9.98 22.88
CA ASP A 90 -12.52 -10.48 22.81
C ASP A 90 -12.87 -11.34 24.04
N GLU A 91 -14.11 -11.84 24.07
CA GLU A 91 -14.62 -12.71 25.14
C GLU A 91 -13.81 -14.01 25.30
N SER A 92 -13.10 -14.44 24.25
CA SER A 92 -12.24 -15.63 24.25
C SER A 92 -10.78 -15.30 24.63
N GLY A 93 -10.47 -14.03 24.91
CA GLY A 93 -9.14 -13.55 25.27
C GLY A 93 -8.22 -13.29 24.07
N VAL A 94 -8.71 -13.43 22.84
CA VAL A 94 -7.91 -13.23 21.61
C VAL A 94 -7.68 -11.72 21.42
N PRO A 95 -6.42 -11.27 21.22
CA PRO A 95 -6.14 -9.87 20.99
C PRO A 95 -6.70 -9.43 19.64
N GLN A 96 -7.42 -8.32 19.64
CA GLN A 96 -8.01 -7.71 18.46
C GLN A 96 -7.67 -6.22 18.40
N LEU A 97 -7.63 -5.69 17.19
CA LEU A 97 -7.42 -4.27 16.91
C LEU A 97 -8.71 -3.68 16.37
N MET A 98 -9.14 -2.55 16.92
CA MET A 98 -10.32 -1.80 16.47
C MET A 98 -10.00 -0.33 16.39
N PHE A 99 -10.53 0.32 15.36
CA PHE A 99 -10.57 1.78 15.31
C PHE A 99 -11.83 2.24 16.05
N LYS A 100 -11.68 3.25 16.91
CA LYS A 100 -12.80 3.93 17.55
C LYS A 100 -13.05 5.26 16.84
N ASP A 101 -14.32 5.63 16.74
CA ASP A 101 -14.69 6.98 16.33
C ASP A 101 -14.16 7.98 17.38
N LYS A 102 -13.23 8.84 16.93
CA LYS A 102 -12.63 9.98 17.64
C LYS A 102 -12.90 11.31 16.91
N GLY A 103 -13.76 11.33 15.87
CA GLY A 103 -14.00 12.51 15.02
C GLY A 103 -13.88 12.25 13.52
N HIS A 104 -13.79 13.33 12.72
CA HIS A 104 -13.91 13.27 11.26
C HIS A 104 -12.89 12.33 10.57
N ASP A 105 -11.61 12.39 10.93
CA ASP A 105 -10.58 11.56 10.30
C ASP A 105 -10.70 10.07 10.65
N SER A 106 -11.20 9.74 11.85
CA SER A 106 -11.46 8.35 12.23
C SER A 106 -12.68 7.75 11.52
N LEU A 107 -13.68 8.56 11.14
CA LEU A 107 -14.81 8.10 10.34
C LEU A 107 -14.35 7.70 8.93
N ASN A 108 -13.55 8.55 8.27
CA ASN A 108 -12.94 8.21 6.97
C ASN A 108 -12.10 6.93 7.06
N MET A 109 -11.33 6.76 8.14
CA MET A 109 -10.55 5.54 8.37
C MET A 109 -11.43 4.31 8.55
N LEU A 110 -12.53 4.41 9.31
CA LEU A 110 -13.48 3.31 9.52
C LEU A 110 -14.13 2.86 8.20
N ASP A 111 -14.54 3.79 7.35
CA ASP A 111 -15.12 3.49 6.04
C ASP A 111 -14.12 2.75 5.14
N HIS A 112 -12.87 3.22 5.10
CA HIS A 112 -11.80 2.57 4.33
C HIS A 112 -11.44 1.18 4.86
N ILE A 113 -11.45 0.98 6.18
CA ILE A 113 -11.26 -0.34 6.79
C ILE A 113 -12.45 -1.26 6.47
N GLY A 114 -13.68 -0.73 6.47
CA GLY A 114 -14.87 -1.48 6.05
C GLY A 114 -14.74 -1.96 4.61
N ALA A 115 -14.39 -1.07 3.68
CA ALA A 115 -14.15 -1.44 2.28
C ALA A 115 -13.02 -2.49 2.13
N TRP A 116 -11.97 -2.39 2.95
CA TRP A 116 -10.92 -3.39 2.97
C TRP A 116 -11.41 -4.75 3.51
N ALA A 117 -12.19 -4.75 4.59
CA ALA A 117 -12.78 -5.96 5.15
C ALA A 117 -13.67 -6.67 4.12
N ASP A 118 -14.51 -5.92 3.39
CA ASP A 118 -15.36 -6.45 2.34
C ASP A 118 -14.55 -7.10 1.21
N MET A 119 -13.51 -6.42 0.72
CA MET A 119 -12.63 -6.96 -0.32
C MET A 119 -11.84 -8.18 0.15
N TYR A 120 -11.42 -8.20 1.41
CA TYR A 120 -10.77 -9.37 2.00
C TYR A 120 -11.73 -10.55 2.12
N GLN A 121 -12.99 -10.32 2.49
CA GLN A 121 -14.02 -11.38 2.53
C GLN A 121 -14.27 -11.96 1.14
N LYS A 122 -14.44 -11.13 0.11
CA LYS A 122 -14.56 -11.59 -1.29
C LYS A 122 -13.39 -12.47 -1.70
N PHE A 123 -12.16 -12.07 -1.37
CA PHE A 123 -10.96 -12.87 -1.64
C PHE A 123 -10.98 -14.21 -0.88
N ARG A 124 -11.36 -14.20 0.41
CA ARG A 124 -11.47 -15.42 1.24
C ARG A 124 -12.55 -16.38 0.77
N ASN A 125 -13.62 -15.86 0.17
CA ASN A 125 -14.71 -16.63 -0.42
C ASN A 125 -14.43 -17.07 -1.87
N GLU A 126 -13.23 -16.81 -2.40
CA GLU A 126 -12.83 -17.12 -3.78
C GLU A 126 -13.67 -16.40 -4.86
N GLU A 127 -14.35 -15.30 -4.50
CA GLU A 127 -15.15 -14.47 -5.43
C GLU A 127 -14.25 -13.59 -6.32
N ILE A 128 -13.03 -13.28 -5.85
CA ILE A 128 -12.00 -12.55 -6.58
C ILE A 128 -10.66 -13.27 -6.45
N THR A 129 -9.82 -13.14 -7.47
CA THR A 129 -8.47 -13.69 -7.50
C THR A 129 -7.50 -12.90 -6.62
N GLU A 130 -6.36 -13.52 -6.27
CA GLU A 130 -5.26 -12.81 -5.58
C GLU A 130 -4.79 -11.60 -6.37
N LYS A 131 -4.74 -11.70 -7.71
CA LYS A 131 -4.37 -10.59 -8.59
C LYS A 131 -5.34 -9.42 -8.43
N GLU A 132 -6.65 -9.67 -8.52
CA GLU A 132 -7.68 -8.62 -8.37
C GLU A 132 -7.64 -7.98 -6.98
N TYR A 133 -7.41 -8.77 -5.93
CA TYR A 133 -7.26 -8.24 -4.57
C TYR A 133 -6.00 -7.38 -4.42
N LEU A 134 -4.87 -7.77 -5.03
CA LEU A 134 -3.64 -6.97 -5.05
C LEU A 134 -3.78 -5.69 -5.89
N ASP A 135 -4.48 -5.77 -7.01
CA ASP A 135 -4.75 -4.63 -7.89
C ASP A 135 -5.70 -3.63 -7.20
N TRP A 136 -6.70 -4.10 -6.46
CA TRP A 136 -7.55 -3.20 -5.64
C TRP A 136 -6.74 -2.48 -4.56
N LYS A 137 -5.88 -3.20 -3.82
CA LYS A 137 -5.02 -2.58 -2.78
C LYS A 137 -4.06 -1.54 -3.33
N SER A 138 -3.60 -1.68 -4.58
CA SER A 138 -2.65 -0.75 -5.18
C SER A 138 -3.31 0.56 -5.65
N GLN A 139 -4.63 0.56 -5.83
CA GLN A 139 -5.39 1.73 -6.29
C GLN A 139 -5.85 2.64 -5.14
N PHE A 140 -5.79 2.19 -3.88
CA PHE A 140 -6.24 2.96 -2.71
C PHE A 140 -5.38 4.22 -2.41
N PRO A 141 -5.96 5.39 -2.10
CA PRO A 141 -7.40 5.68 -2.01
C PRO A 141 -8.00 5.89 -3.39
N ASN A 142 -9.18 5.29 -3.63
CA ASN A 142 -9.96 5.59 -4.82
C ASN A 142 -10.78 6.85 -4.52
N ASP A 143 -10.50 7.94 -5.23
CA ASP A 143 -11.33 9.15 -5.24
C ASP A 143 -12.75 8.87 -5.78
#